data_AF-A0A1I3P8G0-F1
#
_entry.id   AF-A0A1I3P8G0-F1
#
_cell.length_a   1.000
_cell.length_b   1.000
_cell.length_c   1.000
_cell.angle_alpha   90.00
_cell.angle_beta   90.00
_cell.angle_gamma   90.00
#
_symmetry.space_group_name_H-M   'P 1'
#
loop_
_entity.id
_entity.type
_entity.pdbx_description
1 polymer ?
#
loop_
_entity_poly.entity_id
_entity_poly.type
_entity_poly.pdbx_seq_one_letter_code
_entity_poly.pdbx_strand_id
1 'polypeptide(L)'
;MPWFKCFIEGENFPGVLLDSDTPVGFYATRWVEASSSDEAELAALDALRREPVFQVAADQKSKDARVHFTEIVEVSAPEGPHSGASWYVMGT
;
A
#
# COMPACT_ATOMS: atom_id res chain seq x y z
N MET A 1 -21.88 4.99 -2.99
CA MET A 1 -21.02 3.96 -3.60
C MET A 1 -20.65 2.98 -2.49
N PRO A 2 -20.54 1.67 -2.74
CA PRO A 2 -20.08 0.74 -1.72
C PRO A 2 -18.66 1.10 -1.25
N TRP A 3 -18.33 0.68 -0.03
CA TRP A 3 -16.98 0.75 0.50
C TRP A 3 -16.22 -0.53 0.17
N PHE A 4 -14.93 -0.41 -0.11
CA PHE A 4 -14.04 -1.54 -0.32
C PHE A 4 -12.88 -1.48 0.65
N LYS A 5 -12.55 -2.64 1.22
CA LYS A 5 -11.35 -2.90 2.00
C LYS A 5 -10.31 -3.56 1.10
N CYS A 6 -9.24 -2.83 0.80
CA CYS A 6 -8.13 -3.28 -0.03
C CYS A 6 -6.94 -3.68 0.84
N PHE A 7 -6.58 -4.95 0.83
CA PHE A 7 -5.39 -5.47 1.46
C PHE A 7 -4.22 -5.41 0.48
N ILE A 8 -3.13 -4.77 0.91
CA ILE A 8 -2.00 -4.42 0.06
C ILE A 8 -0.72 -5.00 0.67
N GLU A 9 0.08 -5.64 -0.17
CA GLU A 9 1.45 -6.05 0.12
C GLU A 9 2.42 -5.34 -0.83
N GLY A 10 3.36 -4.59 -0.27
CA GLY A 10 4.44 -3.96 -1.02
C GLY A 10 5.73 -4.72 -0.83
N GLU A 11 6.46 -4.96 -1.91
CA GLU A 11 7.74 -5.67 -1.91
C GLU A 11 8.84 -4.87 -2.61
N ASN A 12 10.09 -5.12 -2.22
CA ASN A 12 11.32 -4.55 -2.78
C ASN A 12 11.36 -3.02 -2.76
N PHE A 13 10.79 -2.43 -1.71
CA PHE A 13 10.83 -0.99 -1.48
C PHE A 13 12.17 -0.56 -0.87
N PRO A 14 12.57 0.72 -1.05
CA PRO A 14 13.84 1.23 -0.55
C PRO A 14 13.96 1.13 0.97
N GLY A 15 15.07 0.55 1.46
CA GLY A 15 15.31 0.32 2.88
C GLY A 15 15.32 1.59 3.76
N VAL A 16 15.59 2.76 3.16
CA VAL A 16 15.50 4.08 3.82
C VAL A 16 14.12 4.37 4.43
N LEU A 17 13.06 3.68 3.98
CA LEU A 17 11.72 3.78 4.57
C LEU A 17 11.63 3.20 5.99
N LEU A 18 12.60 2.38 6.40
CA LEU A 18 12.69 1.74 7.72
C LEU A 18 14.10 1.83 8.31
N ASP A 19 14.92 2.80 7.87
CA ASP A 19 16.33 2.92 8.26
C ASP A 19 17.13 1.60 8.11
N SER A 20 16.86 0.85 7.03
CA SER A 20 17.47 -0.44 6.72
C SER A 20 18.41 -0.36 5.51
N ASP A 21 19.49 -1.13 5.54
CA ASP A 21 20.43 -1.30 4.40
C ASP A 21 19.90 -2.26 3.32
N THR A 22 18.84 -3.01 3.63
CA THR A 22 18.22 -4.00 2.73
C THR A 22 16.84 -3.54 2.28
N PRO A 23 16.32 -4.07 1.14
CA PRO A 23 14.95 -3.79 0.74
C PRO A 23 13.95 -4.14 1.85
N VAL A 24 12.87 -3.37 1.91
CA VAL A 24 11.78 -3.56 2.87
C VAL A 24 10.50 -3.89 2.13
N GLY A 25 9.61 -4.59 2.82
CA GLY A 25 8.23 -4.74 2.39
C GLY A 25 7.28 -4.13 3.41
N PHE A 26 6.00 -4.08 3.04
CA PHE A 26 4.96 -3.60 3.94
C PHE A 26 3.61 -4.27 3.69
N TYR A 27 2.79 -4.29 4.74
CA TYR A 27 1.36 -4.53 4.65
C TYR A 27 0.59 -3.24 4.90
N ALA A 28 -0.42 -2.97 4.08
CA ALA A 28 -1.29 -1.81 4.22
C ALA A 28 -2.75 -2.20 3.99
N THR A 29 -3.67 -1.45 4.60
CA THR A 29 -5.11 -1.55 4.34
C THR A 29 -5.64 -0.20 3.91
N ARG A 30 -6.31 -0.13 2.77
CA ARG A 30 -6.98 1.08 2.30
C ARG A 30 -8.48 0.83 2.21
N TRP A 31 -9.23 1.81 2.70
CA TRP A 31 -10.68 1.83 2.58
C TRP A 31 -11.04 2.89 1.55
N VAL A 32 -11.77 2.51 0.52
CA VAL A 32 -12.13 3.42 -0.58
C VAL A 32 -13.58 3.25 -0.97
N GLU A 33 -14.24 4.35 -1.30
CA GLU A 33 -15.52 4.28 -2.01
C GLU A 33 -15.25 4.06 -3.50
N ALA A 34 -15.93 3.08 -4.09
CA ALA A 34 -15.82 2.77 -5.51
C ALA A 34 -17.10 2.11 -6.00
N SER A 35 -17.27 1.98 -7.31
CA SER A 35 -18.43 1.31 -7.92
C SER A 35 -18.15 -0.16 -8.25
N SER A 36 -16.88 -0.58 -8.19
CA SER A 36 -16.43 -1.95 -8.45
C SER A 36 -15.09 -2.24 -7.77
N SER A 37 -14.70 -3.53 -7.72
CA SER A 37 -13.38 -3.96 -7.23
C SER A 37 -12.23 -3.37 -8.05
N ASP A 38 -12.38 -3.28 -9.38
CA ASP A 38 -11.34 -2.70 -10.25
C ASP A 38 -11.14 -1.20 -9.99
N GLU A 39 -12.24 -0.47 -9.78
CA GLU A 39 -12.16 0.95 -9.41
C GLU A 39 -11.57 1.12 -8.01
N ALA A 40 -11.90 0.21 -7.08
CA ALA A 40 -11.33 0.21 -5.73
C ALA A 40 -9.82 0.00 -5.75
N GLU A 41 -9.30 -0.90 -6.58
CA GLU A 41 -7.87 -1.15 -6.72
C GLU A 41 -7.13 0.13 -7.15
N LEU A 42 -7.63 0.80 -8.20
CA LEU A 42 -7.04 2.04 -8.70
C LEU A 42 -7.11 3.17 -7.66
N ALA A 43 -8.25 3.32 -6.99
CA ALA A 43 -8.45 4.34 -5.96
C ALA A 43 -7.52 4.11 -4.75
N ALA A 44 -7.37 2.86 -4.31
CA ALA A 44 -6.50 2.49 -3.22
C ALA A 44 -5.02 2.68 -3.57
N LEU A 45 -4.62 2.36 -4.80
CA LEU A 45 -3.26 2.61 -5.28
C LEU A 45 -2.93 4.11 -5.33
N ASP A 46 -3.87 4.93 -5.78
CA ASP A 46 -3.72 6.38 -5.79
C ASP A 46 -3.67 6.97 -4.37
N ALA A 47 -4.46 6.43 -3.44
CA ALA A 47 -4.37 6.81 -2.03
C ALA A 47 -2.99 6.49 -1.44
N LEU A 48 -2.49 5.27 -1.69
CA LEU A 48 -1.16 4.82 -1.26
C LEU A 48 -0.04 5.72 -1.80
N ARG A 49 -0.12 6.10 -3.09
CA ARG A 49 0.85 7.00 -3.74
C ARG A 49 0.86 8.41 -3.21
N ARG A 50 -0.18 8.86 -2.50
CA ARG A 50 -0.25 10.23 -1.93
C ARG A 50 0.24 10.31 -0.50
N GLU A 51 0.46 9.17 0.15
CA GLU A 51 0.90 9.17 1.54
C GLU A 51 2.37 9.60 1.67
N PRO A 52 2.68 10.52 2.59
CA PRO A 52 4.04 11.01 2.80
C PRO A 52 5.06 9.91 3.06
N VAL A 53 4.65 8.83 3.74
CA VAL A 53 5.53 7.70 4.08
C VAL A 53 6.04 6.95 2.84
N PHE A 54 5.35 7.03 1.69
CA PHE A 54 5.80 6.40 0.45
C PHE A 54 6.46 7.39 -0.53
N GLN A 55 6.62 8.65 -0.14
CA GLN A 55 7.32 9.65 -0.96
C GLN A 55 8.84 9.47 -0.84
N VAL A 56 9.40 8.62 -1.69
CA VAL A 56 10.85 8.42 -1.78
C VAL A 56 11.45 9.28 -2.89
N ALA A 57 12.63 9.83 -2.65
CA ALA A 57 13.41 10.58 -3.66
C ALA A 57 13.62 9.73 -4.93
N ALA A 58 13.63 10.37 -6.09
CA ALA A 58 13.62 9.67 -7.38
C ALA A 58 14.83 8.74 -7.60
N ASP A 59 15.99 9.13 -7.06
CA ASP A 59 17.25 8.39 -7.10
C ASP A 59 17.29 7.18 -6.15
N GLN A 60 16.41 7.16 -5.15
CA GLN A 60 16.26 6.06 -4.20
C GLN A 60 15.17 5.07 -4.60
N LYS A 61 14.35 5.37 -5.63
CA LYS A 61 13.28 4.47 -6.10
C LYS A 61 13.86 3.18 -6.67
N SER A 62 13.40 2.05 -6.15
CA SER A 62 13.70 0.72 -6.70
C SER A 62 12.86 0.45 -7.95
N LYS A 63 13.48 -0.08 -9.01
CA LYS A 63 12.77 -0.58 -10.21
C LYS A 63 12.08 -1.92 -9.96
N ASP A 64 12.47 -2.61 -8.90
CA ASP A 64 11.94 -3.91 -8.51
C ASP A 64 10.80 -3.79 -7.51
N ALA A 65 10.51 -2.58 -7.02
CA ALA A 65 9.38 -2.33 -6.14
C ALA A 65 8.06 -2.75 -6.79
N ARG A 66 7.25 -3.53 -6.08
CA ARG A 66 5.93 -4.02 -6.53
C ARG A 66 4.90 -3.80 -5.44
N VAL A 67 3.67 -3.51 -5.86
CA VAL A 67 2.51 -3.43 -4.99
C VAL A 67 1.53 -4.48 -5.47
N HIS A 68 1.09 -5.34 -4.58
CA HIS A 68 0.14 -6.41 -4.80
C HIS A 68 -1.11 -6.15 -3.98
N PHE A 69 -2.27 -6.30 -4.62
CA PHE A 69 -3.54 -6.37 -3.92
C PHE A 69 -3.83 -7.83 -3.64
N THR A 70 -3.72 -8.23 -2.37
CA THR A 70 -3.90 -9.63 -1.98
C THR A 70 -5.38 -9.99 -1.85
N GLU A 71 -6.22 -9.03 -1.47
CA GLU A 71 -7.66 -9.19 -1.37
C GLU A 71 -8.37 -7.81 -1.44
N ILE A 72 -9.54 -7.77 -2.09
CA ILE A 72 -10.42 -6.60 -2.15
C ILE A 72 -11.83 -7.05 -1.77
N VAL A 73 -12.39 -6.49 -0.70
CA VAL A 73 -13.67 -6.92 -0.12
C VAL A 73 -14.64 -5.75 -0.04
N GLU A 74 -15.85 -5.93 -0.57
CA GLU A 74 -16.95 -4.97 -0.35
C GLU A 74 -17.42 -5.02 1.11
N VAL A 75 -17.54 -3.86 1.74
CA VAL A 75 -17.94 -3.69 3.14
C VAL A 75 -19.00 -2.60 3.28
N SER A 76 -19.72 -2.61 4.39
CA SER A 76 -20.76 -1.61 4.67
C SER A 76 -20.21 -0.24 5.08
N ALA A 77 -19.02 -0.22 5.73
CA ALA A 77 -18.34 0.98 6.20
C ALA A 77 -16.85 0.70 6.48
N PRO A 78 -15.99 1.73 6.51
CA PRO A 78 -14.60 1.57 6.91
C PRO A 78 -14.46 1.31 8.43
N GLU A 79 -13.62 0.35 8.81
CA GLU A 79 -13.45 -0.06 10.22
C GLU A 79 -12.11 0.40 10.83
N GLY A 80 -11.32 1.19 10.12
CA GLY A 80 -9.99 1.59 10.58
C GLY A 80 -9.43 2.85 9.91
N PRO A 81 -8.21 3.25 10.30
CA PRO A 81 -7.53 4.37 9.66
C PRO A 81 -7.30 4.07 8.17
N HIS A 82 -7.47 5.07 7.32
CA HIS A 82 -7.36 4.96 5.86
C HIS A 82 -5.90 5.12 5.38
N SER A 83 -4.93 4.86 6.26
CA SER A 83 -3.53 5.22 6.05
C SER A 83 -2.59 4.39 6.93
N GLY A 84 -1.31 4.42 6.60
CA GLY A 84 -0.26 3.73 7.35
C GLY A 84 0.11 2.37 6.76
N ALA A 85 1.16 1.80 7.31
CA ALA A 85 1.73 0.54 6.88
C ALA A 85 2.47 -0.15 8.04
N SER A 86 2.42 -1.48 8.05
CA SER A 86 3.23 -2.34 8.89
C SER A 86 4.42 -2.81 8.07
N TRP A 87 5.63 -2.53 8.51
CA TRP A 87 6.86 -2.74 7.74
C TRP A 87 7.61 -4.00 8.17
N TYR A 88 8.33 -4.61 7.24
CA TYR A 88 9.26 -5.71 7.51
C TYR A 88 10.51 -5.59 6.64
N VAL A 89 11.62 -6.14 7.13
CA VAL A 89 12.87 -6.25 6.39
C VAL A 89 12.80 -7.49 5.50
N MET A 90 13.18 -7.38 4.22
CA MET A 90 13.19 -8.52 3.31
C MET A 90 14.49 -9.32 3.46
N GLY A 91 14.39 -10.65 3.40
CA GLY A 91 15.56 -11.55 3.41
C GLY A 91 16.02 -12.01 4.80
N THR A 92 15.20 -11.84 5.84
CA THR A 92 15.35 -12.52 7.14
C THR A 92 14.89 -13.97 7.08
#